data_AF-A0A3B4WBU9-F1
#
_entry.id   AF-A0A3B4WBU9-F1
#
_cell.length_a   1.000
_cell.length_b   1.000
_cell.length_c   1.000
_cell.angle_alpha   90.00
_cell.angle_beta   90.00
_cell.angle_gamma   90.00
#
_symmetry.space_group_name_H-M   'P 1'
#
loop_
_entity.id
_entity.type
_entity.pdbx_description
1 polymer ?
#
loop_
_entity_poly.entity_id
_entity_poly.type
_entity_poly.pdbx_seq_one_letter_code
_entity_poly.pdbx_strand_id
1 'polypeptide(L)' 'MKVYLLLLLLLPLCSGEQHHIECYGEDFLMVNNQLLHCTGKVQQACYTRDNGEKGCTRLANCDRPGWTCCKTNRCNA' A
#
# COMPACT_ATOMS: atom_id res chain seq x y z
N MET A 1 36.77 -3.49 18.78
CA MET A 1 36.73 -3.22 17.32
C MET A 1 35.96 -4.27 16.52
N LYS A 2 35.97 -5.57 16.87
CA LYS A 2 35.21 -6.62 16.17
C LYS A 2 33.67 -6.58 16.35
N VAL A 3 33.18 -6.05 17.49
CA VAL A 3 31.74 -6.01 17.80
C VAL A 3 30.97 -5.02 16.88
N TYR A 4 31.61 -3.91 16.51
CA TYR A 4 31.02 -2.95 15.57
C TYR A 4 30.82 -3.53 14.17
N LEU A 5 31.68 -4.45 13.75
CA LEU A 5 31.55 -5.15 12.47
C LEU A 5 30.31 -6.07 12.45
N LEU A 6 30.02 -6.73 13.57
CA LEU A 6 28.80 -7.55 13.76
C LEU A 6 27.52 -6.69 13.77
N LEU A 7 27.56 -5.50 14.39
CA LEU A 7 26.46 -4.54 14.37
C LEU A 7 26.17 -4.01 12.96
N LEU A 8 27.21 -3.76 12.16
CA LEU A 8 27.07 -3.33 10.76
C LEU A 8 26.42 -4.39 9.86
N LEU A 9 26.71 -5.67 10.11
CA LEU A 9 26.11 -6.81 9.40
C LEU A 9 24.62 -7.03 9.71
N LEU A 10 24.12 -6.50 10.84
CA LEU A 10 22.71 -6.62 11.25
C LEU A 10 21.80 -5.51 10.71
N LEU A 11 22.36 -4.39 10.22
CA LEU A 11 21.61 -3.27 9.64
C LEU A 11 20.66 -3.66 8.49
N PRO A 12 21.04 -4.50 7.50
CA PRO A 12 20.16 -4.83 6.38
C PRO A 12 18.97 -5.73 6.76
N LEU A 13 18.99 -6.38 7.93
CA LEU A 13 17.85 -7.15 8.45
C LEU A 13 16.73 -6.25 8.99
N CYS A 14 17.04 -5.00 9.36
CA CYS A 14 16.06 -4.03 9.84
C CYS A 14 15.43 -3.19 8.72
N SER A 15 16.02 -3.16 7.53
CA SER A 15 15.51 -2.42 6.36
C SER A 15 14.59 -3.29 5.52
N GLY A 16 13.51 -3.82 6.11
CA GLY A 16 12.44 -4.44 5.32
C GLY A 16 11.86 -3.42 4.35
N GLU A 17 11.79 -3.74 3.06
CA GLU A 17 11.19 -2.85 2.06
C GLU A 17 9.76 -2.49 2.48
N GLN A 18 9.53 -1.19 2.71
CA GLN A 18 8.22 -0.65 3.01
C GLN A 18 7.69 0.02 1.75
N HIS A 19 6.69 -0.60 1.13
CA HIS A 19 6.00 -0.02 -0.01
C HIS A 19 4.99 1.00 0.46
N HIS A 20 4.88 2.10 -0.30
CA HIS A 20 3.95 3.18 -0.05
C HIS A 20 3.20 3.52 -1.34
N ILE A 21 1.88 3.71 -1.23
CA ILE A 21 1.02 4.24 -2.31
C ILE A 21 -0.06 5.13 -1.70
N GLU A 22 -0.44 6.18 -2.42
CA GLU A 22 -1.56 7.04 -2.07
C GLU A 22 -2.78 6.70 -2.93
N CYS A 23 -3.95 6.56 -2.33
CA CYS A 23 -5.20 6.25 -3.03
C CYS A 23 -6.36 7.07 -2.49
N TYR A 24 -7.40 7.28 -3.28
CA TYR A 24 -8.68 7.76 -2.76
C TYR A 24 -9.45 6.59 -2.14
N GLY A 25 -10.22 6.85 -1.09
CA GLY A 25 -11.04 5.83 -0.45
C GLY A 25 -11.97 6.37 0.61
N GLU A 26 -12.59 5.45 1.33
CA GLU A 26 -13.37 5.74 2.53
C GLU A 26 -12.44 5.65 3.76
N ASP A 27 -12.46 6.67 4.62
CA ASP A 27 -11.72 6.63 5.89
C ASP A 27 -12.52 5.95 7.02
N PHE A 28 -11.94 5.89 8.22
CA PHE A 28 -12.57 5.29 9.40
C PHE A 28 -13.79 6.08 9.92
N LEU A 29 -14.05 7.30 9.42
CA LEU A 29 -15.21 8.12 9.74
C LEU A 29 -16.29 8.02 8.65
N MET A 30 -16.17 7.07 7.72
CA MET A 30 -17.08 6.89 6.58
C MET A 30 -17.12 8.10 5.64
N VAL A 31 -16.04 8.90 5.60
CA VAL A 31 -15.91 10.01 4.67
C VAL A 31 -15.33 9.48 3.37
N ASN A 32 -16.10 9.63 2.30
CA ASN A 32 -15.71 9.20 0.97
C ASN A 32 -14.68 10.14 0.34
N ASN A 33 -13.88 9.57 -0.57
CA ASN A 33 -12.90 10.28 -1.40
C ASN A 33 -11.79 10.97 -0.57
N GLN A 34 -11.47 10.39 0.58
CA GLN A 34 -10.33 10.77 1.43
C GLN A 34 -9.01 10.27 0.83
N LEU A 35 -7.93 10.99 1.09
CA LEU A 35 -6.58 10.56 0.71
C LEU A 35 -6.06 9.53 1.74
N LEU A 36 -5.84 8.30 1.28
CA LEU A 36 -5.30 7.20 2.08
C LEU A 36 -3.80 7.04 1.82
N HIS A 37 -3.01 6.96 2.89
CA HIS A 37 -1.57 6.68 2.85
C HIS A 37 -1.32 5.20 3.18
N CYS A 38 -1.18 4.37 2.16
CA CYS A 38 -1.15 2.93 2.32
C CYS A 38 0.29 2.41 2.35
N THR A 39 0.67 1.87 3.50
CA THR A 39 2.01 1.30 3.74
C THR A 39 1.93 -0.20 3.95
N GLY A 40 2.94 -0.94 3.51
CA GLY A 40 3.00 -2.38 3.73
C GLY A 40 4.31 -3.02 3.29
N LYS A 41 4.53 -4.26 3.73
CA LYS A 41 5.70 -5.07 3.36
C LYS A 41 5.67 -5.61 1.92
N VAL A 42 4.55 -5.41 1.23
CA VAL A 42 4.33 -5.85 -0.14
C VAL A 42 3.72 -4.71 -0.94
N GLN A 43 3.96 -4.72 -2.25
CA GLN A 43 3.40 -3.70 -3.14
C GLN A 43 1.86 -3.76 -3.13
N GLN A 44 1.25 -2.58 -2.97
CA GLN A 44 -0.19 -2.36 -2.97
C GLN A 44 -0.62 -1.62 -4.24
N ALA A 45 -1.92 -1.64 -4.52
CA ALA A 45 -2.56 -0.94 -5.62
C ALA A 45 -3.80 -0.19 -5.10
N CYS A 46 -4.18 0.88 -5.79
CA CYS A 46 -5.47 1.50 -5.58
C CYS A 46 -6.53 0.67 -6.27
N TYR A 47 -7.71 0.54 -5.65
CA TYR A 47 -8.86 -0.10 -6.26
C TYR A 47 -10.08 0.82 -6.31
N THR A 48 -10.97 0.51 -7.25
CA THR A 48 -12.36 0.97 -7.31
C THR A 48 -13.23 -0.26 -7.60
N ARG A 49 -14.29 -0.46 -6.81
CA ARG A 49 -15.28 -1.52 -7.05
C ARG A 49 -16.48 -0.98 -7.82
N ASP A 50 -17.27 -1.87 -8.40
CA ASP A 50 -18.46 -1.51 -9.19
C ASP A 50 -19.52 -0.73 -8.39
N ASN A 51 -19.55 -0.91 -7.07
CA ASN A 51 -20.42 -0.16 -6.15
C ASN A 51 -19.88 1.24 -5.79
N GLY A 52 -18.73 1.65 -6.34
CA GLY A 52 -18.08 2.92 -6.05
C GLY A 52 -17.13 2.91 -4.84
N GLU A 53 -16.99 1.79 -4.13
CA GLU A 53 -16.03 1.65 -3.03
C GLU A 53 -14.60 1.78 -3.56
N LYS A 54 -13.78 2.59 -2.88
CA LYS A 54 -12.40 2.86 -3.27
C LYS A 54 -11.47 2.61 -2.09
N GLY A 55 -10.22 2.27 -2.38
CA GLY A 55 -9.20 2.20 -1.34
C GLY A 55 -7.90 1.55 -1.80
N CYS A 56 -7.19 0.94 -0.85
CA CYS A 56 -5.94 0.23 -1.11
C CYS A 56 -6.12 -1.28 -0.97
N THR A 57 -5.44 -2.03 -1.82
CA THR A 57 -5.47 -3.48 -1.79
C THR A 57 -4.14 -4.08 -2.21
N ARG A 58 -3.93 -5.36 -1.93
CA ARG A 58 -2.80 -6.11 -2.48
C ARG A 58 -3.05 -6.40 -3.96
N LEU A 59 -1.99 -6.42 -4.76
CA LEU A 59 -2.06 -6.74 -6.18
C LEU A 59 -2.83 -8.04 -6.49
N ALA A 60 -2.69 -9.06 -5.65
CA ALA A 60 -3.39 -10.34 -5.81
C ALA A 60 -4.93 -10.25 -5.73
N ASN A 61 -5.48 -9.16 -5.19
CA ASN A 61 -6.93 -8.95 -5.16
C ASN A 61 -7.45 -8.26 -6.43
N CYS A 62 -6.57 -7.76 -7.30
CA CYS A 62 -6.96 -7.05 -8.51
C CYS A 62 -7.53 -7.95 -9.60
N ASP A 63 -7.30 -9.27 -9.51
CA ASP A 63 -7.88 -10.25 -10.43
C ASP A 63 -9.32 -10.65 -10.04
N ARG A 64 -9.85 -10.08 -8.95
CA ARG A 64 -11.21 -10.37 -8.49
C ARG A 64 -12.24 -9.68 -9.40
N PRO A 65 -13.35 -10.35 -9.75
CA PRO A 65 -14.41 -9.73 -10.53
C PRO A 65 -15.01 -8.52 -9.79
N GLY A 66 -15.29 -7.46 -10.54
CA GLY A 66 -15.83 -6.19 -10.02
C GLY A 66 -14.82 -5.32 -9.29
N TRP A 67 -13.52 -5.55 -9.52
CA TRP A 67 -12.42 -4.70 -9.05
C TRP A 67 -11.70 -4.09 -10.26
N THR A 68 -11.52 -2.78 -10.22
CA THR A 68 -10.60 -2.07 -11.12
C THR A 68 -9.41 -1.60 -10.29
N CYS A 69 -8.19 -1.96 -10.71
CA CYS A 69 -6.98 -1.60 -9.99
C CYS A 69 -6.03 -0.72 -10.82
N CYS A 70 -5.27 0.11 -10.13
CA CYS A 70 -4.18 0.90 -10.71
C CYS A 70 -3.02 1.05 -9.70
N LYS A 71 -1.78 1.28 -10.20
CA LYS A 71 -0.54 1.08 -9.43
C LYS A 71 0.25 2.37 -9.15
N THR A 72 -0.31 3.52 -9.48
CA THR A 72 0.33 4.83 -9.31
C THR A 72 -0.42 5.65 -8.27
N ASN A 73 0.23 6.65 -7.68
CA ASN A 73 -0.41 7.48 -6.65
C ASN A 73 -1.66 8.18 -7.21
N ARG A 74 -2.76 8.10 -6.45
CA ARG A 74 -4.03 8.79 -6.68
C ARG A 74 -4.69 8.44 -8.02
N CYS A 75 -4.38 7.27 -8.57
CA CYS A 75 -4.86 6.84 -9.89
C CYS A 75 -6.34 6.44 -9.92
N ASN A 76 -6.98 6.28 -8.77
CA ASN A 76 -8.39 5.94 -8.63
C ASN A 76 -9.27 7.16 -8.31
N ALA A 77 -8.87 8.35 -8.79
CA ALA A 77 -9.68 9.56 -8.75
C ALA A 77 -10.99 9.37 -9.52
#